data_AF-A0A958D1H3-F1
#
_entry.id   AF-A0A958D1H3-F1
#
_cell.length_a   1.000
_cell.length_b   1.000
_cell.length_c   1.000
_cell.angle_alpha   90.00
_cell.angle_beta   90.00
_cell.angle_gamma   90.00
#
_symmetry.space_group_name_H-M   'P 1'
#
loop_
_entity.id
_entity.type
_entity.pdbx_description
1 polymer ?
#
loop_
_entity_poly.entity_id
_entity_poly.type
_entity_poly.pdbx_seq_one_letter_code
_entity_poly.pdbx_strand_id
1 'polypeptide(L)'
;RGGVGYVEPSHESYPRVDEFHRLITACGALPCAAWLDGMSAGERDMEELLGLLINKGAVALNIIPDRNWNLANPEEKERKLLALYNVVRLAQSLDLPLNVGTEMNSPGNKLVDDFDAAELAPVRQAFLDGAHFIYGHTVMQRTLGLGYQSAWAQDNLPTRRARNDFYTAIGQLVSPGPAGAAMLRQLDTNAAPAEMLAQLN
;
A
#
# COMPACT_ATOMS: atom_id res chain seq x y z
N ARG A 1 14.89 23.68 -6.25
CA ARG A 1 15.28 23.99 -7.65
C ARG A 1 16.59 23.27 -7.92
N GLY A 2 16.69 22.50 -9.02
CA GLY A 2 17.87 21.69 -9.30
C GLY A 2 19.08 22.51 -9.76
N GLY A 3 20.26 21.88 -9.81
CA GLY A 3 21.53 22.51 -10.21
C GLY A 3 21.62 22.81 -11.71
N VAL A 4 22.81 23.21 -12.17
CA VAL A 4 23.10 23.71 -13.54
C VAL A 4 22.68 22.75 -14.67
N GLY A 5 22.55 21.45 -14.40
CA GLY A 5 22.09 20.43 -15.35
C GLY A 5 20.64 19.96 -15.16
N TYR A 6 19.85 20.61 -14.30
CA TYR A 6 18.47 20.21 -14.06
C TYR A 6 17.58 20.63 -15.22
N VAL A 7 17.03 19.63 -15.91
CA VAL A 7 15.92 19.82 -16.85
C VAL A 7 14.64 19.53 -16.08
N GLU A 8 13.73 20.49 -16.07
CA GLU A 8 12.42 20.32 -15.45
C GLU A 8 11.66 19.22 -16.22
N PRO A 9 11.19 18.16 -15.54
CA PRO A 9 10.46 17.11 -16.21
C PRO A 9 9.17 17.64 -16.84
N SER A 10 8.90 17.21 -18.07
CA SER A 10 7.63 17.44 -18.76
C SER A 10 6.76 16.19 -18.72
N HIS A 11 5.54 16.27 -19.23
CA HIS A 11 4.66 15.12 -19.39
C HIS A 11 5.22 14.05 -20.36
N GLU A 12 6.24 14.39 -21.15
CA GLU A 12 6.95 13.46 -22.05
C GLU A 12 8.13 12.76 -21.34
N SER A 13 8.50 13.21 -20.13
CA SER A 13 9.63 12.65 -19.37
C SER A 13 9.31 11.31 -18.69
N TYR A 14 8.03 10.96 -18.57
CA TYR A 14 7.56 9.76 -17.87
C TYR A 14 6.48 9.03 -18.67
N PRO A 15 6.36 7.70 -18.52
CA PRO A 15 5.28 6.94 -19.15
C PRO A 15 3.92 7.40 -18.62
N ARG A 16 2.87 7.15 -19.40
CA ARG A 16 1.51 7.35 -18.90
C ARG A 16 1.22 6.36 -17.77
N VAL A 17 0.41 6.78 -16.81
CA VAL A 17 0.02 5.94 -15.66
C VAL A 17 -0.57 4.59 -16.10
N ASP A 18 -1.36 4.55 -17.18
CA ASP A 18 -1.94 3.30 -17.69
C ASP A 18 -0.86 2.34 -18.24
N GLU A 19 0.17 2.88 -18.90
CA GLU A 19 1.31 2.09 -19.40
C GLU A 19 2.15 1.55 -18.25
N PHE A 20 2.41 2.39 -17.26
CA PHE A 20 3.16 2.04 -16.07
C PHE A 20 2.44 0.96 -15.23
N HIS A 21 1.13 1.10 -15.01
CA HIS A 21 0.35 0.11 -14.26
C HIS A 21 0.23 -1.23 -14.98
N ARG A 22 0.18 -1.24 -16.33
CA ARG A 22 0.25 -2.49 -17.10
C ARG A 22 1.56 -3.23 -16.84
N LEU A 23 2.69 -2.54 -16.83
CA LEU A 23 3.99 -3.13 -16.50
C LEU A 23 3.98 -3.73 -15.08
N ILE A 24 3.53 -2.96 -14.09
CA ILE A 24 3.47 -3.42 -12.68
C ILE A 24 2.62 -4.69 -12.55
N THR A 25 1.43 -4.68 -13.16
CA THR A 25 0.51 -5.82 -13.11
C THR A 25 1.09 -7.05 -13.82
N ALA A 26 1.78 -6.86 -14.95
CA ALA A 26 2.46 -7.95 -15.65
C ALA A 26 3.57 -8.61 -14.82
N CYS A 27 4.18 -7.87 -13.87
CA CYS A 27 5.12 -8.42 -12.90
C CYS A 27 4.45 -9.12 -11.70
N GLY A 28 3.12 -9.20 -11.65
CA GLY A 28 2.36 -9.68 -10.48
C GLY A 28 2.47 -8.74 -9.27
N ALA A 29 2.87 -7.49 -9.49
CA ALA A 29 3.02 -6.49 -8.44
C ALA A 29 1.73 -5.65 -8.29
N LEU A 30 1.71 -4.81 -7.26
CA LEU A 30 0.58 -3.95 -6.92
C LEU A 30 0.85 -2.53 -7.44
N PRO A 31 0.01 -1.98 -8.33
CA PRO A 31 0.07 -0.56 -8.66
C PRO A 31 -0.37 0.27 -7.45
N CYS A 32 0.46 1.21 -7.02
CA CYS A 32 0.21 2.03 -5.83
C CYS A 32 0.05 3.50 -6.21
N ALA A 33 -0.95 4.16 -5.63
CA ALA A 33 -0.98 5.60 -5.56
C ALA A 33 0.01 6.07 -4.48
N ALA A 34 0.45 7.33 -4.57
CA ALA A 34 1.29 7.95 -3.54
C ALA A 34 0.61 9.20 -3.01
N TRP A 35 0.75 9.43 -1.71
CA TRP A 35 0.34 10.66 -1.05
C TRP A 35 1.50 11.18 -0.21
N LEU A 36 1.77 12.48 -0.34
CA LEU A 36 2.91 13.14 0.28
C LEU A 36 2.50 13.73 1.64
N ASP A 37 1.67 14.78 1.60
CA ASP A 37 1.31 15.51 2.81
C ASP A 37 -0.04 16.24 2.76
N GLY A 38 -0.78 16.17 1.66
CA GLY A 38 -2.11 16.78 1.56
C GLY A 38 -2.09 18.23 1.06
N MET A 39 -0.91 18.78 0.74
CA MET A 39 -0.76 20.22 0.52
C MET A 39 -0.67 20.62 -0.94
N SER A 40 -0.42 19.67 -1.84
CA SER A 40 -0.46 19.92 -3.28
C SER A 40 -1.88 20.22 -3.77
N ALA A 41 -2.02 20.82 -4.96
CA ALA A 41 -3.34 21.10 -5.52
C ALA A 41 -4.17 19.81 -5.75
N GLY A 42 -3.54 18.74 -6.22
CA GLY A 42 -4.21 17.45 -6.41
C GLY A 42 -4.57 16.77 -5.09
N GLU A 43 -3.70 16.85 -4.08
CA GLU A 43 -3.98 16.23 -2.77
C GLU A 43 -4.98 17.00 -1.91
N ARG A 44 -5.37 18.21 -2.31
CA ARG A 44 -6.52 18.89 -1.69
C ARG A 44 -7.87 18.28 -2.14
N ASP A 45 -7.88 17.54 -3.25
CA ASP A 45 -9.03 16.76 -3.73
C ASP A 45 -8.65 15.28 -3.88
N MET A 46 -8.32 14.65 -2.74
CA MET A 46 -7.90 13.25 -2.74
C MET A 46 -8.98 12.27 -3.16
N GLU A 47 -10.27 12.60 -2.99
CA GLU A 47 -11.34 11.71 -3.41
C GLU A 47 -11.39 11.59 -4.93
N GLU A 48 -11.34 12.72 -5.65
CA GLU A 48 -11.26 12.70 -7.10
C GLU A 48 -9.95 12.05 -7.58
N LEU A 49 -8.81 12.42 -6.99
CA LEU A 49 -7.51 11.89 -7.38
C LEU A 49 -7.40 10.38 -7.16
N LEU A 50 -7.82 9.86 -6.00
CA LEU A 50 -7.83 8.42 -5.76
C LEU A 50 -8.85 7.72 -6.65
N GLY A 51 -10.03 8.29 -6.86
CA GLY A 51 -11.02 7.75 -7.80
C GLY A 51 -10.43 7.55 -9.20
N LEU A 52 -9.71 8.55 -9.71
CA LEU A 52 -9.01 8.48 -10.99
C LEU A 52 -7.94 7.37 -10.99
N LEU A 53 -7.06 7.33 -9.99
CA LEU A 53 -5.95 6.37 -9.94
C LEU A 53 -6.44 4.93 -9.73
N ILE A 54 -7.48 4.74 -8.92
CA ILE A 54 -8.17 3.45 -8.73
C ILE A 54 -8.77 2.96 -10.04
N ASN A 55 -9.48 3.83 -10.77
CA ASN A 55 -10.04 3.49 -12.08
C ASN A 55 -8.95 3.09 -13.09
N LYS A 56 -7.72 3.55 -12.87
CA LYS A 56 -6.53 3.20 -13.66
C LYS A 56 -5.76 2.01 -13.08
N GLY A 57 -6.26 1.36 -12.04
CA GLY A 57 -5.72 0.11 -11.50
C GLY A 57 -4.86 0.26 -10.24
N ALA A 58 -4.80 1.42 -9.60
CA ALA A 58 -4.19 1.52 -8.27
C ALA A 58 -4.98 0.69 -7.24
N VAL A 59 -4.26 -0.09 -6.43
CA VAL A 59 -4.84 -1.01 -5.44
C VAL A 59 -4.35 -0.78 -4.02
N ALA A 60 -3.37 0.09 -3.82
CA ALA A 60 -2.88 0.49 -2.50
C ALA A 60 -2.41 1.96 -2.50
N LEU A 61 -2.28 2.54 -1.31
CA LEU A 61 -1.80 3.91 -1.12
C LEU A 61 -0.49 3.92 -0.32
N ASN A 62 0.55 4.51 -0.91
CA ASN A 62 1.83 4.73 -0.25
C ASN A 62 1.82 6.02 0.57
N ILE A 63 2.26 5.95 1.83
CA ILE A 63 2.38 7.12 2.74
C ILE A 63 3.72 7.04 3.47
N ILE A 64 4.34 8.20 3.71
CA ILE A 64 5.52 8.32 4.57
C ILE A 64 5.09 9.06 5.84
N PRO A 65 4.82 8.34 6.95
CA PRO A 65 4.21 8.94 8.13
C PRO A 65 5.06 10.04 8.76
N ASP A 66 6.38 9.84 8.91
CA ASP A 66 7.27 10.79 9.62
C ASP A 66 7.21 12.21 9.05
N ARG A 67 6.98 12.37 7.72
CA ARG A 67 6.84 13.68 7.05
C ARG A 67 5.64 14.50 7.50
N ASN A 68 4.68 13.89 8.20
CA ASN A 68 3.38 14.47 8.49
C ASN A 68 3.15 14.79 9.98
N TRP A 69 3.95 14.21 10.88
CA TRP A 69 3.82 14.43 12.33
C TRP A 69 5.10 14.94 13.00
N ASN A 70 6.27 14.55 12.48
CA ASN A 70 7.57 14.88 13.06
C ASN A 70 8.08 16.24 12.54
N LEU A 71 7.33 17.30 12.86
CA LEU A 71 7.55 18.64 12.34
C LEU A 71 7.75 19.64 13.48
N ALA A 72 8.75 20.51 13.33
CA ALA A 72 9.11 21.50 14.33
C ALA A 72 8.08 22.64 14.44
N ASN A 73 7.43 23.00 13.33
CA ASN A 73 6.39 24.03 13.31
C ASN A 73 5.04 23.41 13.76
N PRO A 74 4.45 23.86 14.89
CA PRO A 74 3.22 23.30 15.42
C PRO A 74 2.00 23.47 14.50
N GLU A 75 1.87 24.61 13.81
CA GLU A 75 0.75 24.87 12.90
C GLU A 75 0.84 24.00 11.64
N GLU A 76 2.05 23.82 11.11
CA GLU A 76 2.28 22.91 9.99
C GLU A 76 1.99 21.47 10.37
N LYS A 77 2.45 21.05 11.57
CA LYS A 77 2.21 19.73 12.14
C LYS A 77 0.72 19.45 12.26
N GLU A 78 -0.04 20.35 12.88
CA GLU A 78 -1.48 20.18 13.08
C GLU A 78 -2.21 19.99 11.74
N ARG A 79 -1.90 20.84 10.75
CA ARG A 79 -2.52 20.79 9.42
C ARG A 79 -2.21 19.49 8.68
N LYS A 80 -0.96 19.01 8.72
CA LYS A 80 -0.54 17.76 8.06
C LYS A 80 -1.04 16.52 8.77
N LEU A 81 -1.14 16.54 10.10
CA LEU A 81 -1.80 15.48 10.86
C LEU A 81 -3.27 15.34 10.52
N LEU A 82 -3.99 16.46 10.43
CA LEU A 82 -5.39 16.43 10.02
C LEU A 82 -5.53 15.85 8.60
N ALA A 83 -4.65 16.26 7.67
CA ALA A 83 -4.63 15.71 6.32
C ALA A 83 -4.32 14.19 6.30
N LEU A 84 -3.37 13.73 7.12
CA LEU A 84 -3.06 12.31 7.30
C LEU A 84 -4.28 11.52 7.79
N TYR A 85 -4.96 12.00 8.81
CA TYR A 85 -6.16 11.31 9.33
C TYR A 85 -7.28 11.29 8.30
N ASN A 86 -7.46 12.36 7.53
CA ASN A 86 -8.46 12.44 6.47
C ASN A 86 -8.16 11.44 5.36
N VAL A 87 -6.91 11.38 4.88
CA VAL A 87 -6.55 10.47 3.78
C VAL A 87 -6.59 9.00 4.21
N VAL A 88 -6.25 8.68 5.48
CA VAL A 88 -6.39 7.32 6.02
C VAL A 88 -7.85 6.90 6.07
N ARG A 89 -8.75 7.76 6.57
CA ARG A 89 -10.20 7.46 6.58
C ARG A 89 -10.75 7.29 5.17
N LEU A 90 -10.34 8.14 4.24
CA LEU A 90 -10.73 8.04 2.83
C LEU A 90 -10.25 6.72 2.23
N ALA A 91 -8.98 6.36 2.41
CA ALA A 91 -8.44 5.09 1.94
C ALA A 91 -9.23 3.89 2.47
N GLN A 92 -9.59 3.89 3.76
CA GLN A 92 -10.44 2.85 4.35
C GLN A 92 -11.84 2.78 3.71
N SER A 93 -12.48 3.92 3.44
CA SER A 93 -13.78 3.96 2.75
C SER A 93 -13.71 3.46 1.29
N LEU A 94 -12.55 3.57 0.66
CA LEU A 94 -12.28 3.12 -0.70
C LEU A 94 -11.68 1.70 -0.74
N ASP A 95 -11.62 1.00 0.39
CA ASP A 95 -10.96 -0.31 0.52
C ASP A 95 -9.50 -0.29 0.00
N LEU A 96 -8.75 0.79 0.21
CA LEU A 96 -7.33 0.88 -0.17
C LEU A 96 -6.41 0.56 1.02
N PRO A 97 -5.64 -0.55 0.97
CA PRO A 97 -4.60 -0.84 1.95
C PRO A 97 -3.48 0.21 1.91
N LEU A 98 -2.85 0.42 3.06
CA LEU A 98 -1.79 1.41 3.24
C LEU A 98 -0.42 0.75 3.24
N ASN A 99 0.47 1.20 2.37
CA ASN A 99 1.87 0.78 2.38
C ASN A 99 2.73 1.92 2.91
N VAL A 100 3.25 1.76 4.13
CA VAL A 100 4.00 2.80 4.83
C VAL A 100 5.47 2.45 4.97
N GLY A 101 6.32 3.48 5.03
CA GLY A 101 7.72 3.32 5.34
C GLY A 101 8.48 4.64 5.32
N THR A 102 9.75 4.58 5.69
CA THR A 102 10.56 5.76 6.01
C THR A 102 11.15 6.50 4.81
N GLU A 103 10.96 5.96 3.59
CA GLU A 103 11.59 6.47 2.35
C GLU A 103 13.07 6.81 2.57
N MET A 104 13.85 5.81 3.00
CA MET A 104 15.27 5.87 3.39
C MET A 104 16.20 6.32 2.24
N ASN A 105 16.02 7.54 1.76
CA ASN A 105 16.70 8.13 0.60
C ASN A 105 17.77 9.16 0.99
N SER A 106 17.84 9.52 2.27
CA SER A 106 18.73 10.57 2.79
C SER A 106 19.39 10.13 4.11
N PRO A 107 20.67 10.52 4.36
CA PRO A 107 21.30 10.31 5.66
C PRO A 107 20.48 10.92 6.79
N GLY A 108 20.21 10.14 7.84
CA GLY A 108 19.42 10.56 9.00
C GLY A 108 17.96 10.10 8.98
N ASN A 109 17.44 9.56 7.87
CA ASN A 109 16.13 8.91 7.87
C ASN A 109 16.17 7.68 8.78
N LYS A 110 15.08 7.46 9.53
CA LYS A 110 14.95 6.30 10.42
C LYS A 110 14.92 5.00 9.61
N LEU A 111 15.36 3.91 10.23
CA LEU A 111 15.19 2.56 9.66
C LEU A 111 13.73 2.11 9.72
N VAL A 112 13.01 2.50 10.78
CA VAL A 112 11.61 2.18 11.03
C VAL A 112 10.92 3.45 11.53
N ASP A 113 9.70 3.71 11.06
CA ASP A 113 8.86 4.78 11.58
C ASP A 113 8.53 4.56 13.06
N ASP A 114 8.37 5.66 13.81
CA ASP A 114 7.98 5.59 15.22
C ASP A 114 6.46 5.42 15.36
N PHE A 115 5.99 4.18 15.25
CA PHE A 115 4.57 3.85 15.37
C PHE A 115 4.02 3.95 16.80
N ASP A 116 4.87 4.21 17.80
CA ASP A 116 4.44 4.47 19.18
C ASP A 116 4.19 5.96 19.44
N ALA A 117 4.49 6.85 18.48
CA ALA A 117 4.12 8.25 18.54
C ALA A 117 2.60 8.43 18.72
N ALA A 118 2.21 9.28 19.67
CA ALA A 118 0.81 9.51 20.03
C ALA A 118 -0.01 9.99 18.83
N GLU A 119 0.61 10.75 17.93
CA GLU A 119 0.03 11.25 16.70
C GLU A 119 -0.32 10.15 15.70
N LEU A 120 0.37 9.00 15.73
CA LEU A 120 0.09 7.87 14.84
C LEU A 120 -0.88 6.87 15.46
N ALA A 121 -1.13 6.93 16.76
CA ALA A 121 -2.04 6.02 17.44
C ALA A 121 -3.43 5.86 16.75
N PRO A 122 -4.09 6.94 16.25
CA PRO A 122 -5.39 6.80 15.57
C PRO A 122 -5.35 6.04 14.25
N VAL A 123 -4.19 5.97 13.60
CA VAL A 123 -4.01 5.37 12.25
C VAL A 123 -3.15 4.11 12.26
N ARG A 124 -2.55 3.76 13.41
CA ARG A 124 -1.62 2.65 13.57
C ARG A 124 -2.19 1.32 13.09
N GLN A 125 -3.45 1.02 13.44
CA GLN A 125 -4.06 -0.25 13.02
C GLN A 125 -4.17 -0.34 11.50
N ALA A 126 -4.57 0.74 10.82
CA ALA A 126 -4.66 0.77 9.36
C ALA A 126 -3.30 0.55 8.69
N PHE A 127 -2.22 1.05 9.30
CA PHE A 127 -0.85 0.79 8.84
C PHE A 127 -0.43 -0.67 9.05
N LEU A 128 -0.77 -1.28 10.19
CA LEU A 128 -0.48 -2.70 10.46
C LEU A 128 -1.25 -3.63 9.51
N ASP A 129 -2.55 -3.36 9.31
CA ASP A 129 -3.39 -4.13 8.39
C ASP A 129 -2.83 -4.04 6.96
N GLY A 130 -2.43 -2.82 6.55
CA GLY A 130 -1.77 -2.60 5.27
C GLY A 130 -0.44 -3.35 5.12
N ALA A 131 0.39 -3.40 6.17
CA ALA A 131 1.63 -4.16 6.17
C ALA A 131 1.38 -5.68 6.02
N HIS A 132 0.40 -6.23 6.76
CA HIS A 132 -0.01 -7.62 6.61
C HIS A 132 -0.54 -7.90 5.20
N PHE A 133 -1.38 -7.02 4.65
CA PHE A 133 -1.86 -7.13 3.28
C PHE A 133 -0.72 -7.20 2.25
N ILE A 134 0.23 -6.26 2.30
CA ILE A 134 1.35 -6.20 1.35
C ILE A 134 2.19 -7.47 1.43
N TYR A 135 2.49 -7.93 2.65
CA TYR A 135 3.26 -9.15 2.85
C TYR A 135 2.48 -10.39 2.41
N GLY A 136 1.19 -10.51 2.76
CA GLY A 136 0.33 -11.64 2.39
C GLY A 136 0.15 -11.78 0.88
N HIS A 137 -0.08 -10.67 0.17
CA HIS A 137 -0.04 -10.64 -1.30
C HIS A 137 1.32 -11.14 -1.82
N THR A 138 2.40 -10.57 -1.30
CA THR A 138 3.76 -10.86 -1.78
C THR A 138 4.11 -12.32 -1.63
N VAL A 139 3.83 -12.92 -0.46
CA VAL A 139 4.18 -14.32 -0.19
C VAL A 139 3.33 -15.29 -1.02
N MET A 140 2.03 -14.99 -1.23
CA MET A 140 1.15 -15.78 -2.10
C MET A 140 1.58 -15.71 -3.56
N GLN A 141 1.88 -14.51 -4.07
CA GLN A 141 2.35 -14.32 -5.44
C GLN A 141 3.69 -15.04 -5.66
N ARG A 142 4.64 -14.89 -4.73
CA ARG A 142 5.98 -15.47 -4.85
C ARG A 142 6.00 -17.00 -4.71
N THR A 143 5.08 -17.56 -3.94
CA THR A 143 5.09 -18.99 -3.61
C THR A 143 4.19 -19.80 -4.54
N LEU A 144 2.99 -19.30 -4.84
CA LEU A 144 1.94 -20.03 -5.55
C LEU A 144 1.48 -19.34 -6.84
N GLY A 145 1.92 -18.11 -7.12
CA GLY A 145 1.42 -17.31 -8.24
C GLY A 145 -0.02 -16.80 -8.05
N LEU A 146 -0.53 -16.85 -6.80
CA LEU A 146 -1.90 -16.48 -6.44
C LEU A 146 -1.98 -15.08 -5.81
N GLY A 147 -1.23 -14.12 -6.35
CA GLY A 147 -1.27 -12.74 -5.92
C GLY A 147 -2.57 -12.04 -6.29
N TYR A 148 -2.73 -10.82 -5.77
CA TYR A 148 -3.94 -9.99 -5.81
C TYR A 148 -4.58 -9.84 -7.19
N GLN A 149 -3.76 -9.77 -8.25
CA GLN A 149 -4.21 -9.60 -9.64
C GLN A 149 -4.31 -10.92 -10.42
N SER A 150 -4.04 -12.07 -9.79
CA SER A 150 -4.12 -13.39 -10.44
C SER A 150 -5.56 -13.73 -10.85
N ALA A 151 -5.72 -14.61 -11.85
CA ALA A 151 -7.05 -15.09 -12.27
C ALA A 151 -7.80 -15.73 -11.09
N TRP A 152 -7.11 -16.58 -10.31
CA TRP A 152 -7.68 -17.19 -9.11
C TRP A 152 -8.25 -16.15 -8.12
N ALA A 153 -7.50 -15.06 -7.86
CA ALA A 153 -7.94 -14.01 -6.95
C ALA A 153 -9.14 -13.24 -7.51
N GLN A 154 -9.16 -12.98 -8.82
CA GLN A 154 -10.30 -12.30 -9.45
C GLN A 154 -11.57 -13.16 -9.43
N ASP A 155 -11.44 -14.47 -9.65
CA ASP A 155 -12.56 -15.41 -9.70
C ASP A 155 -13.13 -15.70 -8.31
N ASN A 156 -12.27 -15.88 -7.30
CA ASN A 156 -12.68 -16.30 -5.96
C ASN A 156 -12.93 -15.13 -4.99
N LEU A 157 -12.35 -13.96 -5.25
CA LEU A 157 -12.42 -12.78 -4.39
C LEU A 157 -12.76 -11.56 -5.26
N PRO A 158 -14.01 -11.42 -5.75
CA PRO A 158 -14.33 -10.45 -6.80
C PRO A 158 -14.25 -8.99 -6.34
N THR A 159 -14.52 -8.71 -5.06
CA THR A 159 -14.48 -7.35 -4.50
C THR A 159 -13.10 -7.00 -3.97
N ARG A 160 -12.75 -5.70 -3.99
CA ARG A 160 -11.50 -5.18 -3.40
C ARG A 160 -11.40 -5.55 -1.92
N ARG A 161 -12.48 -5.31 -1.16
CA ARG A 161 -12.59 -5.70 0.24
C ARG A 161 -12.30 -7.18 0.48
N ALA A 162 -12.95 -8.09 -0.27
CA ALA A 162 -12.74 -9.52 -0.09
C ALA A 162 -11.27 -9.93 -0.35
N ARG A 163 -10.63 -9.35 -1.37
CA ARG A 163 -9.20 -9.59 -1.61
C ARG A 163 -8.35 -9.06 -0.46
N ASN A 164 -8.60 -7.83 -0.02
CA ASN A 164 -7.84 -7.22 1.07
C ASN A 164 -7.94 -8.05 2.35
N ASP A 165 -9.15 -8.48 2.72
CA ASP A 165 -9.39 -9.29 3.92
C ASP A 165 -8.61 -10.62 3.83
N PHE A 166 -8.66 -11.28 2.67
CA PHE A 166 -7.92 -12.52 2.44
C PHE A 166 -6.40 -12.34 2.56
N TYR A 167 -5.81 -11.38 1.83
CA TYR A 167 -4.35 -11.18 1.87
C TYR A 167 -3.87 -10.63 3.22
N THR A 168 -4.70 -9.85 3.93
CA THR A 168 -4.41 -9.44 5.31
C THR A 168 -4.36 -10.66 6.23
N ALA A 169 -5.34 -11.55 6.13
CA ALA A 169 -5.36 -12.79 6.92
C ALA A 169 -4.15 -13.69 6.63
N ILE A 170 -3.79 -13.90 5.35
CA ILE A 170 -2.56 -14.61 4.99
C ILE A 170 -1.33 -13.95 5.64
N GLY A 171 -1.24 -12.62 5.57
CA GLY A 171 -0.12 -11.88 6.15
C GLY A 171 -0.04 -11.94 7.67
N GLN A 172 -1.13 -12.28 8.35
CA GLN A 172 -1.17 -12.51 9.80
C GLN A 172 -0.81 -13.96 10.15
N LEU A 173 -1.25 -14.94 9.34
CA LEU A 173 -1.09 -16.36 9.63
C LEU A 173 0.28 -16.92 9.22
N VAL A 174 0.91 -16.36 8.17
CA VAL A 174 2.12 -16.93 7.59
C VAL A 174 3.36 -16.19 8.04
N SER A 175 4.20 -16.81 8.85
CA SER A 175 5.48 -16.23 9.28
C SER A 175 6.44 -15.97 8.09
N PRO A 176 7.13 -14.81 8.05
CA PRO A 176 8.16 -14.54 7.04
C PRO A 176 9.27 -15.60 6.99
N GLY A 177 9.66 -15.98 5.77
CA GLY A 177 10.81 -16.85 5.52
C GLY A 177 10.46 -18.25 4.99
N PRO A 178 11.45 -19.17 4.94
CA PRO A 178 11.31 -20.46 4.27
C PRO A 178 10.21 -21.36 4.86
N ALA A 179 9.98 -21.29 6.18
CA ALA A 179 8.96 -22.08 6.85
C ALA A 179 7.54 -21.69 6.41
N GLY A 180 7.24 -20.38 6.36
CA GLY A 180 5.95 -19.89 5.85
C GLY A 180 5.75 -20.23 4.38
N ALA A 181 6.79 -20.11 3.55
CA ALA A 181 6.71 -20.53 2.16
C ALA A 181 6.48 -22.05 2.01
N ALA A 182 7.07 -22.88 2.89
CA ALA A 182 6.83 -24.32 2.88
C ALA A 182 5.40 -24.68 3.28
N MET A 183 4.82 -23.96 4.26
CA MET A 183 3.42 -24.09 4.67
C MET A 183 2.48 -23.77 3.49
N LEU A 184 2.68 -22.65 2.80
CA LEU A 184 1.86 -22.27 1.65
C LEU A 184 1.92 -23.28 0.50
N ARG A 185 3.06 -23.93 0.26
CA ARG A 185 3.20 -24.96 -0.80
C ARG A 185 2.36 -26.21 -0.56
N GLN A 186 1.79 -26.39 0.65
CA GLN A 186 0.91 -27.51 0.96
C GLN A 186 -0.56 -27.20 0.60
N LEU A 187 -0.90 -25.94 0.32
CA LEU A 187 -2.25 -25.55 -0.04
C LEU A 187 -2.61 -26.04 -1.45
N ASP A 188 -3.85 -26.49 -1.62
CA ASP A 188 -4.42 -26.75 -2.95
C ASP A 188 -4.75 -25.42 -3.63
N THR A 189 -4.11 -25.14 -4.76
CA THR A 189 -4.30 -23.89 -5.52
C THR A 189 -5.67 -23.79 -6.20
N ASN A 190 -6.49 -24.84 -6.15
CA ASN A 190 -7.89 -24.82 -6.62
C ASN A 190 -8.90 -24.67 -5.48
N ALA A 191 -8.45 -24.71 -4.22
CA ALA A 191 -9.32 -24.59 -3.05
C ALA A 191 -9.96 -23.20 -2.95
N ALA A 192 -11.12 -23.13 -2.29
CA ALA A 192 -11.75 -21.86 -1.99
C ALA A 192 -10.92 -21.06 -0.96
N PRO A 193 -10.99 -19.72 -0.94
CA PRO A 193 -10.21 -18.89 -0.01
C PRO A 193 -10.41 -19.28 1.47
N ALA A 194 -11.63 -19.62 1.88
CA ALA A 194 -11.93 -20.02 3.25
C ALA A 194 -11.26 -21.35 3.64
N GLU A 195 -11.15 -22.29 2.70
CA GLU A 195 -10.48 -23.58 2.92
C GLU A 195 -8.97 -23.39 3.05
N MET A 196 -8.38 -22.50 2.25
CA MET A 196 -6.97 -22.12 2.39
C MET A 196 -6.69 -21.52 3.78
N LEU A 197 -7.52 -20.58 4.23
CA LEU A 197 -7.34 -19.96 5.55
C LEU A 197 -7.53 -20.98 6.68
N ALA A 198 -8.47 -21.91 6.54
CA ALA A 198 -8.69 -22.96 7.55
C ALA A 198 -7.49 -23.92 7.71
N GLN A 199 -6.69 -24.14 6.67
CA GLN A 199 -5.48 -24.96 6.73
C GLN A 199 -4.28 -24.26 7.38
N LEU A 200 -4.34 -22.93 7.52
CA LEU A 200 -3.27 -22.10 8.09
C LEU A 200 -3.49 -21.75 9.57
N ASN A 201 -4.68 -22.02 10.10
CA ASN A 201 -5.05 -21.87 11.53
C ASN A 201 -4.78 -23.15 12.32
#